data_AF-A0A964UKX2-F1
#
_entry.id   AF-A0A964UKX2-F1
#
_cell.length_a   1.000
_cell.length_b   1.000
_cell.length_c   1.000
_cell.angle_alpha   90.00
_cell.angle_beta   90.00
_cell.angle_gamma   90.00
#
_symmetry.space_group_name_H-M   'P 1'
#
loop_
_entity.id
_entity.type
_entity.pdbx_description
1 polymer ?
#
loop_
_entity_poly.entity_id
_entity_poly.type
_entity_poly.pdbx_seq_one_letter_code
_entity_poly.pdbx_strand_id
1 'polypeptide(L)'
;MTYAEAARLLDIEPPHTIHKTALLIEAMMRRHAAAEAPQLASLVVSKARGGLPAPGYFELMGDLGLYDGGARGPEAARFHAAEMRRCYEAAARDGD
;
A
#
# COMPACT_ATOMS: atom_id res chain seq x y z
N MET A 1 -4.64 7.78 2.88
CA MET A 1 -4.07 8.19 4.18
C MET A 1 -2.55 8.29 4.06
N THR A 2 -1.89 9.04 4.92
CA THR A 2 -0.42 9.08 5.03
C THR A 2 0.11 7.98 5.95
N TYR A 3 1.41 7.66 5.87
CA TYR A 3 2.06 6.70 6.79
C TYR A 3 1.90 7.08 8.26
N ALA A 4 1.91 8.38 8.58
CA ALA A 4 1.68 8.86 9.94
C ALA A 4 0.23 8.65 10.40
N GLU A 5 -0.74 8.81 9.49
CA GLU A 5 -2.15 8.50 9.76
C GLU A 5 -2.35 6.98 9.92
N ALA A 6 -1.73 6.16 9.08
CA ALA A 6 -1.75 4.70 9.21
C ALA A 6 -1.16 4.26 10.57
N ALA A 7 -0.01 4.82 10.96
CA ALA A 7 0.62 4.53 12.26
C ALA A 7 -0.29 4.85 13.44
N ARG A 8 -1.04 5.96 13.37
CA ARG A 8 -2.01 6.34 14.40
C ARG A 8 -3.22 5.40 14.44
N LEU A 9 -3.75 5.03 13.28
CA LEU A 9 -4.89 4.10 13.20
C LEU A 9 -4.53 2.69 13.70
N LEU A 10 -3.27 2.31 13.57
CA LEU A 10 -2.71 1.05 14.06
C LEU A 10 -2.21 1.12 15.51
N ASP A 11 -2.39 2.25 16.19
CA ASP A 11 -1.96 2.50 17.58
C ASP A 11 -0.49 2.15 17.85
N ILE A 12 0.40 2.48 16.89
CA ILE A 12 1.81 2.13 16.99
C ILE A 12 2.53 3.08 17.94
N GLU A 13 2.97 2.53 19.08
CA GLU A 13 3.72 3.29 20.09
C GLU A 13 5.16 3.64 19.67
N PRO A 14 5.65 4.85 20.03
CA PRO A 14 7.04 5.25 19.84
C PRO A 14 8.01 4.40 20.69
N PRO A 15 9.32 4.39 20.36
CA PRO A 15 9.98 5.03 19.21
C PRO A 15 9.81 4.25 17.89
N HIS A 16 10.27 4.84 16.78
CA HIS A 16 10.32 4.25 15.43
C HIS A 16 8.96 3.88 14.82
N THR A 17 7.90 4.64 15.13
CA THR A 17 6.53 4.38 14.67
C THR A 17 6.43 4.20 13.15
N ILE A 18 7.12 5.03 12.36
CA ILE A 18 7.12 4.94 10.89
C ILE A 18 7.74 3.62 10.40
N HIS A 19 8.86 3.19 10.97
CA HIS A 19 9.53 1.95 10.58
C HIS A 19 8.69 0.73 10.95
N LYS A 20 8.15 0.68 12.19
CA LYS A 20 7.23 -0.38 12.63
C LYS A 20 5.98 -0.44 11.74
N THR A 21 5.44 0.72 11.36
CA THR A 21 4.28 0.81 10.45
C THR A 21 4.62 0.27 9.07
N ALA A 22 5.79 0.59 8.52
CA ALA A 22 6.24 0.04 7.24
C ALA A 22 6.31 -1.50 7.29
N LEU A 23 6.93 -2.08 8.33
CA LEU A 23 7.02 -3.53 8.50
C LEU A 23 5.63 -4.21 8.56
N LEU A 24 4.68 -3.61 9.29
CA LEU A 24 3.32 -4.12 9.36
C LEU A 24 2.60 -4.04 8.01
N ILE A 25 2.77 -2.94 7.28
CA ILE A 25 2.22 -2.77 5.94
C ILE A 25 2.80 -3.82 4.99
N GLU A 26 4.11 -4.06 5.02
CA GLU A 26 4.77 -5.07 4.19
C GLU A 26 4.29 -6.49 4.53
N ALA A 27 4.16 -6.83 5.81
CA ALA A 27 3.61 -8.12 6.24
C ALA A 27 2.17 -8.31 5.76
N MET A 28 1.34 -7.27 5.86
CA MET A 28 -0.02 -7.25 5.32
C MET A 28 -0.02 -7.44 3.79
N MET A 29 0.88 -6.78 3.07
CA MET A 29 0.97 -6.91 1.60
C MET A 29 1.27 -8.34 1.16
N ARG A 30 2.21 -9.00 1.84
CA ARG A 30 2.54 -10.41 1.59
C ARG A 30 1.33 -11.32 1.82
N ARG A 31 0.55 -11.06 2.88
CA ARG A 31 -0.69 -11.80 3.16
C ARG A 31 -1.75 -11.57 2.08
N HIS A 32 -1.95 -10.34 1.63
CA HIS A 32 -2.90 -10.05 0.55
C HIS A 32 -2.49 -10.73 -0.75
N ALA A 33 -1.19 -10.70 -1.09
CA ALA A 33 -0.70 -11.35 -2.30
C ALA A 33 -0.91 -12.86 -2.27
N ALA A 34 -0.64 -13.51 -1.14
CA ALA A 34 -0.89 -14.94 -0.96
C ALA A 34 -2.38 -15.32 -1.04
N ALA A 35 -3.27 -14.38 -0.73
CA ALA A 35 -4.73 -14.56 -0.80
C ALA A 35 -5.35 -14.01 -2.09
N GLU A 36 -4.53 -13.55 -3.04
CA GLU A 36 -4.96 -12.85 -4.27
C GLU A 36 -5.89 -11.63 -4.02
N ALA A 37 -5.82 -11.08 -2.80
CA ALA A 37 -6.64 -9.96 -2.35
C ALA A 37 -6.05 -8.61 -2.80
N PRO A 38 -6.88 -7.56 -2.95
CA PRO A 38 -6.41 -6.21 -3.26
C PRO A 38 -5.45 -5.66 -2.21
N GLN A 39 -4.42 -4.94 -2.66
CA GLN A 39 -3.40 -4.40 -1.76
C GLN A 39 -3.86 -3.10 -1.10
N LEU A 40 -4.40 -3.21 0.11
CA LEU A 40 -4.82 -2.05 0.92
C LEU A 40 -3.69 -1.03 1.17
N ALA A 41 -2.44 -1.48 1.11
CA ALA A 41 -1.26 -0.60 1.18
C ALA A 41 -1.25 0.47 0.08
N SER A 42 -1.94 0.27 -1.05
CA SER A 42 -2.13 1.28 -2.09
C SER A 42 -2.86 2.53 -1.61
N LEU A 43 -3.66 2.43 -0.54
CA LEU A 43 -4.36 3.56 0.09
C LEU A 43 -3.45 4.40 1.01
N VAL A 44 -2.24 3.91 1.30
CA VAL A 44 -1.22 4.58 2.12
C VAL A 44 -0.25 5.34 1.21
N VAL A 45 -0.51 6.62 1.05
CA VAL A 45 0.16 7.52 0.12
C VAL A 45 1.04 8.53 0.84
N SER A 46 2.00 9.14 0.13
CA SER A 46 2.81 10.23 0.67
C SER A 46 2.47 11.56 -0.02
N LYS A 47 2.13 12.58 0.77
CA LYS A 47 1.95 13.95 0.24
C LYS A 47 3.22 14.47 -0.44
N ALA A 48 4.39 14.12 0.07
CA ALA A 48 5.69 14.51 -0.49
C ALA A 48 6.01 13.85 -1.84
N ARG A 49 5.23 12.85 -2.27
CA ARG A 49 5.45 12.08 -3.50
C ARG A 49 4.30 12.23 -4.49
N GLY A 50 3.60 13.36 -4.46
CA GLY A 50 2.50 13.63 -5.38
C GLY A 50 1.31 12.67 -5.23
N GLY A 51 1.11 12.11 -4.03
CA GLY A 51 0.02 11.18 -3.76
C GLY A 51 0.31 9.72 -4.14
N LEU A 52 1.55 9.38 -4.50
CA LEU A 52 1.95 8.00 -4.71
C LEU A 52 2.40 7.31 -3.40
N PRO A 53 2.31 5.97 -3.33
CA PRO A 53 2.95 5.17 -2.29
C PRO A 53 4.47 5.38 -2.22
N ALA A 54 5.09 4.92 -1.13
CA ALA A 54 6.55 4.95 -0.99
C ALA A 54 7.21 3.96 -1.98
N PRO A 55 8.49 4.16 -2.37
CA PRO A 55 9.18 3.24 -3.28
C PRO A 55 9.15 1.77 -2.83
N GLY A 56 9.32 1.51 -1.53
CA GLY A 56 9.24 0.17 -0.95
C GLY A 56 7.94 -0.58 -1.22
N TYR A 57 6.82 0.14 -1.43
CA TYR A 57 5.58 -0.47 -1.88
C TYR A 57 5.76 -1.09 -3.27
N PHE A 58 6.28 -0.34 -4.23
CA PHE A 58 6.44 -0.83 -5.61
C PHE A 58 7.52 -1.92 -5.70
N GLU A 59 8.59 -1.79 -4.93
CA GLU A 59 9.65 -2.81 -4.82
C GLU A 59 9.06 -4.13 -4.31
N LEU A 60 8.30 -4.11 -3.22
CA LEU A 60 7.66 -5.31 -2.69
C LEU A 60 6.59 -5.89 -3.64
N MET A 61 5.86 -5.04 -4.36
CA MET A 61 4.92 -5.52 -5.38
C MET A 61 5.64 -6.26 -6.52
N GLY A 62 6.86 -5.85 -6.87
CA GLY A 62 7.70 -6.59 -7.80
C GLY A 62 8.26 -7.88 -7.25
N ASP A 63 8.71 -7.89 -6.00
CA ASP A 63 9.15 -9.12 -5.33
C ASP A 63 8.02 -10.16 -5.22
N LEU A 64 6.77 -9.70 -5.14
CA LEU A 64 5.57 -10.54 -5.12
C LEU A 64 5.08 -10.96 -6.52
N GLY A 65 5.72 -10.48 -7.59
CA GLY A 65 5.34 -10.77 -8.98
C GLY A 65 4.07 -10.05 -9.45
N LEU A 66 3.64 -9.00 -8.73
CA LEU A 66 2.41 -8.27 -9.00
C LEU A 66 2.64 -7.00 -9.84
N TYR A 67 3.88 -6.50 -9.92
CA TYR A 67 4.24 -5.30 -10.65
C TYR A 67 5.70 -5.31 -11.12
N ASP A 68 5.98 -5.09 -12.39
CA ASP A 68 7.33 -5.12 -12.97
C ASP A 68 7.88 -3.74 -13.38
N GLY A 69 7.07 -2.68 -13.20
CA GLY A 69 7.46 -1.32 -13.56
C GLY A 69 8.27 -0.58 -12.49
N GLY A 70 8.67 0.65 -12.81
CA GLY A 70 9.41 1.51 -11.87
C GLY A 70 8.53 2.06 -10.74
N ALA A 71 9.14 2.46 -9.62
CA ALA A 71 8.44 3.08 -8.48
C ALA A 71 7.99 4.54 -8.73
N ARG A 72 8.18 5.06 -9.95
CA ARG A 72 7.85 6.44 -10.34
C ARG A 72 7.38 6.47 -11.79
N GLY A 73 6.78 7.59 -12.16
CA GLY A 73 6.35 7.84 -13.54
C GLY A 73 4.91 7.39 -13.80
N PRO A 74 4.48 7.45 -15.07
CA PRO A 74 3.09 7.21 -15.46
C PRO A 74 2.64 5.76 -15.23
N GLU A 75 3.55 4.79 -15.36
CA GLU A 75 3.25 3.37 -15.11
C GLU A 75 2.94 3.12 -13.64
N ALA A 76 3.76 3.66 -12.74
CA ALA A 76 3.52 3.59 -11.29
C ALA A 76 2.16 4.19 -10.91
N ALA A 77 1.81 5.35 -11.50
CA ALA A 77 0.53 6.01 -11.25
C ALA A 77 -0.67 5.19 -11.79
N ARG A 78 -0.53 4.59 -12.98
CA ARG A 78 -1.58 3.72 -13.56
C ARG A 78 -1.79 2.47 -12.71
N PHE A 79 -0.71 1.83 -12.31
CA PHE A 79 -0.75 0.65 -11.44
C PHE A 79 -1.40 0.98 -10.10
N HIS A 80 -0.94 2.05 -9.45
CA HIS A 80 -1.49 2.54 -8.19
C HIS A 80 -2.99 2.82 -8.28
N ALA A 81 -3.44 3.52 -9.34
CA ALA A 81 -4.86 3.81 -9.54
C ALA A 81 -5.70 2.55 -9.79
N ALA A 82 -5.16 1.58 -10.53
CA ALA A 82 -5.84 0.29 -10.74
C ALA A 82 -6.02 -0.48 -9.44
N GLU A 83 -4.98 -0.50 -8.60
CA GLU A 83 -5.03 -1.21 -7.32
C GLU A 83 -5.94 -0.53 -6.31
N MET A 84 -5.95 0.81 -6.27
CA MET A 84 -6.93 1.55 -5.47
C MET A 84 -8.36 1.21 -5.84
N ARG A 85 -8.68 1.08 -7.14
CA ARG A 85 -10.03 0.66 -7.57
C ARG A 85 -10.38 -0.74 -7.05
N ARG A 86 -9.45 -1.70 -7.15
CA ARG A 86 -9.66 -3.05 -6.62
C ARG A 86 -9.98 -3.04 -5.13
N CYS A 87 -9.29 -2.20 -4.34
CA CYS A 87 -9.58 -2.04 -2.92
C CYS A 87 -11.01 -1.50 -2.67
N TYR A 88 -11.42 -0.46 -3.40
CA TYR A 88 -12.77 0.10 -3.24
C TYR A 88 -13.86 -0.87 -3.69
N GLU A 89 -13.63 -1.62 -4.77
CA GLU A 89 -14.56 -2.64 -5.26
C GLU A 89 -14.70 -3.82 -4.28
N ALA A 90 -13.62 -4.23 -3.62
CA ALA A 90 -13.70 -5.25 -2.58
C ALA A 90 -14.47 -4.75 -1.35
N ALA A 91 -14.20 -3.54 -0.88
CA ALA A 91 -14.93 -2.95 0.24
C ALA A 91 -16.43 -2.78 -0.03
N ALA A 92 -16.83 -2.56 -1.29
CA ALA A 92 -18.22 -2.50 -1.70
C ALA A 92 -18.93 -3.87 -1.72
N ARG A 93 -18.18 -4.98 -1.84
CA ARG A 93 -18.72 -6.35 -1.84
C ARG A 93 -18.91 -6.93 -0.44
N ASP A 94 -18.09 -6.53 0.51
CA ASP A 94 -18.19 -6.93 1.93
C ASP A 94 -19.32 -6.20 2.70
N GLY A 95 -19.95 -5.19 2.08
CA GLY A 95 -21.01 -4.37 2.69
C GLY A 95 -22.44 -4.77 2.32
N ASP A 96 -22.64 -5.90 1.63
CA ASP A 96 -23.95 -6.45 1.21
C ASP A 96 -24.42 -7.59 2.12
#